data_AF-A0A2S9G5V5-F1
#
_entry.id   AF-A0A2S9G5V5-F1
#
_cell.length_a   1.000
_cell.length_b   1.000
_cell.length_c   1.000
_cell.angle_alpha   90.00
_cell.angle_beta   90.00
_cell.angle_gamma   90.00
#
_symmetry.space_group_name_H-M   'P 1'
#
loop_
_entity.id
_entity.type
_entity.pdbx_description
1 polymer ?
#
loop_
_entity_poly.entity_id
_entity_poly.type
_entity_poly.pdbx_seq_one_letter_code
_entity_poly.pdbx_strand_id
1 'polypeptide(L)'
;DLRDERCVSAIAIVHSRFSTNTFPSWPLAHPFRFVAHNGEINTVRGNRNRMHAREAMLASTKIPGELDRLSPICTPEASDSASF
;
A
#
# COMPACT_ATOMS: atom_id res chain seq x y z
N ASP A 1 21.39 13.87 1.67
CA ASP A 1 20.13 13.90 2.45
C ASP A 1 20.20 12.98 3.67
N LEU A 2 20.04 11.66 3.55
CA LEU A 2 19.96 10.77 4.74
C LEU A 2 21.20 10.71 5.66
N ARG A 3 22.38 11.11 5.16
CA ARG A 3 23.63 11.18 5.96
C ARG A 3 23.84 12.55 6.61
N ASP A 4 22.96 13.50 6.36
CA ASP A 4 23.04 14.85 6.91
C ASP A 4 22.52 14.85 8.35
N GLU A 5 23.27 15.43 9.28
CA GLU A 5 22.91 15.51 10.70
C GLU A 5 21.58 16.26 10.95
N ARG A 6 21.15 17.10 9.99
CA ARG A 6 19.87 17.80 10.05
C ARG A 6 18.67 16.90 9.76
N CYS A 7 18.88 15.68 9.25
CA CYS A 7 17.82 14.70 9.00
C CYS A 7 17.40 14.02 10.31
N VAL A 8 16.57 14.70 11.08
CA VAL A 8 16.05 14.23 12.37
C VAL A 8 14.55 13.88 12.28
N SER A 9 14.15 12.81 12.94
CA SER A 9 12.74 12.41 13.05
C SER A 9 12.49 11.71 14.39
N ALA A 10 11.27 11.83 14.91
CA ALA A 10 10.85 11.08 16.09
C ALA A 10 10.70 9.58 15.80
N ILE A 11 10.38 9.21 14.55
CA ILE A 11 10.14 7.83 14.11
C ILE A 11 10.73 7.62 12.71
N ALA A 12 11.26 6.43 12.47
CA ALA A 12 11.68 5.95 11.16
C ALA A 12 11.16 4.53 10.92
N ILE A 13 10.77 4.25 9.67
CA ILE A 13 10.39 2.90 9.20
C ILE A 13 11.32 2.55 8.05
N VAL A 14 12.00 1.42 8.14
CA VAL A 14 12.90 0.90 7.10
C VAL A 14 12.49 -0.51 6.73
N HIS A 15 12.69 -0.88 5.46
CA HIS A 15 12.31 -2.19 4.97
C HIS A 15 13.26 -2.67 3.88
N SER A 16 13.75 -3.90 4.00
CA SER A 16 14.47 -4.59 2.94
C SER A 16 13.62 -5.77 2.47
N ARG A 17 13.38 -5.84 1.16
CA ARG A 17 12.51 -6.86 0.56
C ARG A 17 13.34 -7.92 -0.14
N PHE A 18 13.06 -9.19 0.15
CA PHE A 18 13.48 -10.30 -0.71
C PHE A 18 12.35 -10.58 -1.72
N SER A 19 12.68 -10.60 -3.01
CA SER A 19 11.71 -10.79 -4.09
C SER A 19 12.02 -12.09 -4.82
N THR A 20 10.99 -12.81 -5.26
CA THR A 20 11.12 -14.00 -6.13
C THR A 20 11.37 -13.64 -7.59
N ASN A 21 11.36 -12.35 -7.95
CA ASN A 21 11.66 -11.84 -9.29
C ASN A 21 13.09 -11.29 -9.40
N THR A 22 13.72 -11.47 -10.55
CA THR A 22 15.03 -10.89 -10.90
C THR A 22 14.94 -9.49 -11.53
N PHE A 23 13.76 -9.07 -12.00
CA PHE A 23 13.55 -7.72 -12.54
C PHE A 23 13.17 -6.73 -11.42
N PRO A 24 13.93 -5.62 -11.26
CA PRO A 24 13.60 -4.62 -10.26
C PRO A 24 12.36 -3.82 -10.66
N SER A 25 11.56 -3.42 -9.68
CA SER A 25 10.45 -2.49 -9.86
C SER A 25 10.42 -1.51 -8.68
N TRP A 26 10.76 -0.25 -8.95
CA TRP A 26 10.83 0.81 -7.95
C TRP A 26 9.49 1.04 -7.23
N PRO A 27 8.32 1.03 -7.90
CA PRO A 27 7.03 1.16 -7.22
C PRO A 27 6.71 0.05 -6.21
N LEU A 28 7.40 -1.10 -6.27
CA LEU A 28 7.21 -2.21 -5.34
C LEU A 28 8.16 -2.17 -4.14
N ALA A 29 9.04 -1.16 -4.06
CA ALA A 29 9.90 -0.94 -2.90
C ALA A 29 9.06 -0.42 -1.73
N HIS A 30 9.26 -1.02 -0.56
CA HIS A 30 8.71 -0.53 0.71
C HIS A 30 9.65 0.54 1.31
N PRO A 31 9.18 1.36 2.27
CA PRO A 31 7.82 1.41 2.82
C PRO A 31 6.79 2.00 1.87
N PHE A 32 5.56 1.49 1.91
CA PHE A 32 4.41 2.18 1.35
C PHE A 32 4.01 3.35 2.24
N ARG A 33 3.04 4.16 1.79
CA ARG A 33 2.60 5.40 2.47
C ARG A 33 2.32 5.21 3.96
N PHE A 34 1.74 4.07 4.35
CA PHE A 34 1.35 3.81 5.73
C PHE A 34 1.80 2.45 6.28
N VAL A 35 2.47 1.61 5.48
CA VAL A 35 2.79 0.23 5.87
C VAL A 35 4.14 -0.23 5.32
N ALA A 36 4.84 -1.03 6.11
CA ALA A 36 5.95 -1.87 5.68
C ALA A 36 5.63 -3.30 6.14
N HIS A 37 5.50 -4.22 5.18
CA HIS A 37 5.05 -5.58 5.45
C HIS A 37 6.12 -6.62 5.16
N ASN A 38 6.48 -7.40 6.18
CA ASN A 38 7.39 -8.55 6.09
C ASN A 38 6.56 -9.84 6.08
N GLY A 39 6.29 -10.38 4.90
CA GLY A 39 5.50 -11.60 4.73
C GLY A 39 4.84 -11.67 3.37
N GLU A 40 3.90 -12.60 3.24
CA GLU A 40 3.07 -12.78 2.05
C GLU A 40 1.60 -12.93 2.49
N ILE A 41 0.70 -12.18 1.85
CA ILE A 41 -0.75 -12.27 2.09
C ILE A 41 -1.35 -13.35 1.19
N ASN A 42 -1.41 -14.58 1.71
CA ASN A 42 -1.88 -15.75 0.97
C ASN A 42 -3.36 -15.70 0.50
N THR A 43 -4.15 -14.75 1.03
CA THR A 43 -5.57 -14.58 0.71
C THR A 43 -5.86 -13.34 -0.16
N VAL A 44 -4.83 -12.70 -0.73
CA VAL A 44 -4.92 -11.40 -1.41
C VAL A 44 -6.05 -11.32 -2.45
N ARG A 45 -6.26 -12.36 -3.27
CA ARG A 45 -7.32 -12.38 -4.29
C ARG A 45 -8.72 -12.27 -3.66
N GLY A 46 -8.95 -12.99 -2.56
CA GLY A 46 -10.21 -12.93 -1.83
C GLY A 46 -10.44 -11.55 -1.20
N ASN A 47 -9.39 -10.95 -0.65
CA ASN A 47 -9.47 -9.62 -0.06
C ASN A 47 -9.78 -8.54 -1.11
N ARG A 48 -9.08 -8.55 -2.25
CA ARG A 48 -9.33 -7.65 -3.38
C ARG A 48 -10.75 -7.74 -3.90
N ASN A 49 -11.24 -8.96 -4.12
CA ASN A 49 -12.61 -9.17 -4.60
C ASN A 49 -13.66 -8.66 -3.59
N ARG A 50 -13.43 -8.88 -2.29
CA ARG A 50 -14.31 -8.35 -1.24
C ARG A 50 -14.28 -6.82 -1.20
N MET A 51 -13.12 -6.20 -1.39
CA MET A 51 -13.00 -4.75 -1.42
C MET A 51 -13.72 -4.18 -2.65
N HIS A 52 -13.45 -4.73 -3.85
CA HIS A 52 -14.12 -4.31 -5.09
C HIS A 52 -15.66 -4.40 -4.98
N ALA A 53 -16.20 -5.48 -4.39
CA ALA A 53 -17.65 -5.60 -4.16
C ALA A 53 -18.21 -4.55 -3.18
N ARG A 54 -17.36 -3.98 -2.30
CA ARG A 54 -17.74 -2.97 -1.31
C ARG A 54 -17.55 -1.53 -1.79
N GLU A 55 -16.74 -1.30 -2.83
CA GLU A 55 -16.44 0.04 -3.35
C GLU A 55 -17.71 0.84 -3.68
N ALA A 56 -18.68 0.21 -4.34
CA ALA A 56 -19.96 0.84 -4.70
C ALA A 56 -20.85 1.21 -3.49
N MET A 57 -20.54 0.69 -2.30
CA MET A 57 -21.28 0.98 -1.06
C MET A 57 -20.56 1.97 -0.15
N LEU A 58 -19.45 2.56 -0.60
CA LEU A 58 -18.67 3.50 0.22
C LEU A 58 -19.43 4.81 0.43
N ALA A 59 -19.63 5.14 1.71
CA ALA A 59 -20.20 6.39 2.15
C ALA A 59 -19.49 6.85 3.42
N SER A 60 -19.29 8.16 3.56
CA SER A 60 -18.70 8.76 4.76
C SER A 60 -19.25 10.16 5.00
N THR A 61 -19.67 10.44 6.23
CA THR A 61 -20.02 11.81 6.67
C THR A 61 -18.80 12.63 7.07
N LYS A 62 -17.63 11.99 7.19
CA LYS A 62 -16.37 12.63 7.65
C LYS A 62 -15.44 13.03 6.52
N ILE A 63 -15.53 12.36 5.39
CA ILE A 63 -14.67 12.61 4.23
C ILE A 63 -15.51 13.40 3.22
N PRO A 64 -15.24 14.71 3.03
CA PRO A 64 -15.98 15.50 2.06
C PRO A 64 -15.59 15.16 0.62
N GLY A 65 -16.52 15.37 -0.32
CA GLY A 65 -16.32 15.17 -1.75
C GLY A 65 -16.82 13.82 -2.29
N GLU A 66 -16.61 13.60 -3.59
CA GLU A 66 -17.01 12.37 -4.27
C GLU A 66 -16.01 11.24 -3.98
N LEU A 67 -16.46 10.22 -3.26
CA LEU A 67 -15.63 9.06 -2.89
C LEU A 67 -15.30 8.16 -4.08
N ASP A 68 -16.06 8.22 -5.17
CA ASP A 68 -15.82 7.42 -6.38
C ASP A 68 -14.42 7.65 -6.98
N ARG A 69 -13.82 8.82 -6.70
CA ARG A 69 -12.44 9.14 -7.10
C ARG A 69 -11.38 8.29 -6.40
N LEU A 70 -11.73 7.59 -5.32
CA LEU A 70 -10.85 6.67 -4.60
C LEU A 70 -10.77 5.30 -5.29
N SER A 71 -11.71 4.99 -6.19
CA SER A 71 -11.80 3.70 -6.86
C SER A 71 -10.84 3.62 -8.07
N PRO A 72 -10.20 2.47 -8.32
CA PRO A 72 -10.20 1.27 -7.47
C PRO A 72 -9.30 1.47 -6.24
N ILE A 73 -9.79 1.05 -5.06
CA ILE A 73 -9.04 1.15 -3.79
C ILE A 73 -7.85 0.19 -3.80
N CYS A 74 -8.07 -1.05 -4.23
CA CYS A 74 -6.98 -1.97 -4.50
C CYS A 74 -6.49 -1.74 -5.93
N THR A 75 -5.34 -1.06 -6.07
CA THR A 75 -4.74 -0.81 -7.39
C THR A 75 -4.50 -2.13 -8.14
N PRO A 76 -4.96 -2.25 -9.40
CA PRO A 76 -4.70 -3.43 -10.22
C PRO A 76 -3.20 -3.73 -10.31
N GLU A 77 -2.84 -5.02 -10.31
CA GLU A 77 -1.47 -5.51 -10.47
C GLU A 77 -0.44 -5.09 -9.40
N ALA A 78 -0.86 -4.34 -8.38
CA ALA A 78 0.00 -3.99 -7.25
C ALA A 78 0.41 -5.24 -6.45
N SER A 79 1.46 -5.13 -5.62
CA SER A 79 1.81 -6.22 -4.70
C SER A 79 0.69 -6.50 -3.70
N ASP A 80 0.79 -7.66 -3.04
CA ASP A 80 -0.10 -8.04 -1.96
C ASP A 80 -0.10 -6.99 -0.83
N SER A 81 1.08 -6.51 -0.46
CA SER A 81 1.35 -5.56 0.60
C SER A 81 0.85 -4.14 0.25
N ALA A 82 0.78 -3.81 -1.04
CA ALA A 82 0.16 -2.57 -1.51
C ALA A 82 -1.37 -2.60 -1.40
N SER A 83 -1.97 -3.79 -1.21
CA SER A 83 -3.42 -3.98 -1.05
C SER A 83 -3.86 -4.07 0.42
N PHE A 84 -2.98 -3.79 1.37
CA PHE A 84 -3.24 -3.86 2.81
C PHE A 84 -4.08 -2.69 3.30
#